data_AF-A0A380DUY1-F1
#
_entry.id   AF-A0A380DUY1-F1
#
_cell.length_a   1.000
_cell.length_b   1.000
_cell.length_c   1.000
_cell.angle_alpha   90.00
_cell.angle_beta   90.00
_cell.angle_gamma   90.00
#
_symmetry.space_group_name_H-M   'P 1'
#
loop_
_entity.id
_entity.type
_entity.pdbx_description
1 polymer ?
#
loop_
_entity_poly.entity_id
_entity_poly.type
_entity_poly.pdbx_seq_one_letter_code
_entity_poly.pdbx_strand_id
1 'polypeptide(L)'
;MLIISIIGLIVNIVVAFFMFKGGDTSHNLNMRGAFLHVIGDLLGSVGAITAAILIWAFGWTIADPIASILVSVIILKSAWGITKSSINILMEGTPSDVDIDEVITTIKKDSRIQSVHDCHVWTISNDMNALSCHVVVDHTLTMKECELLLENIEHDLLHLNIHHMTIQLETPNHKHDESIICSGTHSHSHNHHAHHHAHVH
;
A
#
# COMPACT_ATOMS: atom_id res chain seq x y z
N MET A 1 31.04 -16.02 -25.14
CA MET A 1 29.63 -15.79 -24.76
C MET A 1 28.98 -17.05 -24.22
N LEU A 2 28.87 -18.14 -25.00
CA LEU A 2 28.18 -19.36 -24.55
C LEU A 2 28.62 -19.91 -23.18
N ILE A 3 29.92 -20.13 -22.94
CA ILE A 3 30.44 -20.68 -21.67
C ILE A 3 30.06 -19.77 -20.48
N ILE A 4 30.19 -18.45 -20.66
CA ILE A 4 29.89 -17.46 -19.62
C ILE A 4 28.38 -17.49 -19.30
N SER A 5 27.53 -17.54 -20.32
CA SER A 5 26.07 -17.62 -20.15
C SER A 5 25.62 -18.93 -19.48
N ILE A 6 26.30 -20.06 -19.77
CA ILE A 6 26.03 -21.34 -19.10
C ILE A 6 26.42 -21.27 -17.62
N ILE A 7 27.60 -20.73 -17.30
CA ILE A 7 28.02 -20.56 -15.89
C ILE A 7 27.04 -19.64 -15.16
N GLY A 8 26.67 -18.50 -15.77
CA GLY A 8 25.68 -17.58 -15.21
C GLY A 8 24.32 -18.26 -14.97
N LEU A 9 23.84 -19.05 -15.93
CA LEU A 9 22.60 -19.82 -15.79
C LEU A 9 22.67 -20.79 -14.59
N ILE A 10 23.76 -21.54 -14.46
CA ILE A 10 23.94 -22.48 -13.34
C ILE A 10 23.95 -21.74 -12.00
N VAL A 11 24.69 -20.63 -11.89
CA VAL A 11 24.74 -19.82 -10.66
C VAL A 11 23.36 -19.30 -10.30
N ASN A 12 22.61 -18.75 -11.25
CA ASN A 12 21.26 -18.23 -11.01
C ASN A 12 20.26 -19.34 -10.63
N ILE A 13 20.39 -20.55 -11.19
CA ILE A 13 19.59 -21.71 -10.78
C ILE A 13 19.88 -22.08 -9.32
N VAL A 14 21.15 -22.09 -8.93
CA VAL A 14 21.55 -22.39 -7.53
C VAL A 14 20.99 -21.33 -6.58
N VAL A 15 21.11 -20.05 -6.92
CA VAL A 15 20.54 -18.95 -6.12
C VAL A 15 19.03 -19.08 -6.01
N ALA A 16 18.33 -19.30 -7.13
CA ALA A 16 16.88 -19.51 -7.14
C ALA A 16 16.48 -20.68 -6.23
N PHE A 17 17.21 -21.80 -6.30
CA PHE A 17 16.96 -22.98 -5.48
C PHE A 17 17.08 -22.71 -3.98
N PHE A 18 18.16 -22.04 -3.56
CA PHE A 18 18.33 -21.66 -2.16
C PHE A 18 17.25 -20.69 -1.67
N MET A 19 16.86 -19.73 -2.51
CA MET A 19 15.83 -18.76 -2.18
C MET A 19 14.44 -19.41 -2.03
N PHE A 20 14.09 -20.38 -2.89
CA PHE A 20 12.84 -21.15 -2.75
C PHE A 20 12.82 -22.07 -1.53
N LYS A 21 13.98 -22.56 -1.11
CA LYS A 21 14.12 -23.42 0.08
C LYS A 21 14.09 -22.63 1.40
N GLY A 22 14.31 -21.31 1.35
CA GLY A 22 14.51 -20.43 2.50
C GLY A 22 13.26 -19.77 3.10
N GLY A 23 12.08 -19.88 2.49
CA GLY A 23 10.80 -19.44 3.10
C GLY A 23 10.27 -18.07 2.68
N ASP A 24 8.93 -17.97 2.65
CA ASP A 24 8.05 -16.81 2.39
C ASP A 24 8.45 -15.85 1.26
N THR A 25 8.30 -16.32 0.01
CA THR A 25 8.51 -15.48 -1.18
C THR A 25 7.30 -14.64 -1.58
N SER A 26 6.11 -14.89 -1.01
CA SER A 26 4.86 -14.25 -1.47
C SER A 26 4.51 -12.93 -0.77
N HIS A 27 4.85 -12.78 0.52
CA HIS A 27 4.38 -11.65 1.32
C HIS A 27 5.36 -10.47 1.40
N ASN A 28 6.67 -10.73 1.21
CA ASN A 28 7.68 -9.69 1.34
C ASN A 28 8.07 -9.08 -0.02
N LEU A 29 7.84 -7.77 -0.22
CA LEU A 29 8.28 -7.04 -1.43
C LEU A 29 9.78 -7.20 -1.70
N ASN A 30 10.63 -7.29 -0.67
CA ASN A 30 12.06 -7.51 -0.88
C ASN A 30 12.32 -8.89 -1.48
N MET A 31 11.62 -9.92 -1.00
CA MET A 31 11.73 -11.28 -1.56
C MET A 31 11.16 -11.37 -2.96
N ARG A 32 10.03 -10.70 -3.22
CA ARG A 32 9.44 -10.60 -4.55
C ARG A 32 10.35 -9.86 -5.53
N GLY A 33 11.04 -8.81 -5.07
CA GLY A 33 12.06 -8.08 -5.82
C GLY A 33 13.27 -8.94 -6.17
N ALA A 34 13.84 -9.62 -5.17
CA ALA A 34 14.93 -10.56 -5.39
C ALA A 34 14.53 -11.69 -6.35
N PHE A 35 13.30 -12.21 -6.22
CA PHE A 35 12.76 -13.23 -7.12
C PHE A 35 12.66 -12.76 -8.56
N LEU A 36 12.05 -11.59 -8.79
CA LEU A 36 11.91 -11.06 -10.14
C LEU A 36 13.27 -10.71 -10.78
N HIS A 37 14.26 -10.31 -9.97
CA HIS A 37 15.63 -10.13 -10.42
C HIS A 37 16.26 -11.44 -10.90
N VAL A 38 16.21 -12.50 -10.06
CA VAL A 38 16.78 -13.82 -10.41
C VAL A 38 16.09 -14.42 -11.65
N ILE A 39 14.77 -14.28 -11.79
CA ILE A 39 14.05 -14.69 -13.00
C ILE A 39 14.52 -13.89 -14.22
N GLY A 40 14.74 -12.59 -14.08
CA GLY A 40 15.31 -11.74 -15.12
C GLY A 40 16.67 -12.25 -15.59
N ASP A 41 17.56 -12.60 -14.66
CA ASP A 41 18.91 -13.08 -14.98
C ASP A 41 18.90 -14.49 -15.62
N LEU A 42 17.96 -15.35 -15.21
CA LEU A 42 17.73 -16.65 -15.85
C LEU A 42 17.27 -16.48 -17.30
N LEU A 43 16.26 -15.63 -17.53
CA LEU A 43 15.78 -15.32 -18.88
C LEU A 43 16.87 -14.68 -19.75
N GLY A 44 17.66 -13.77 -19.19
CA GLY A 44 18.81 -13.17 -19.84
C GLY A 44 19.85 -14.20 -20.25
N SER A 45 20.17 -15.13 -19.36
CA SER A 45 21.13 -16.21 -19.62
C SER A 45 20.64 -17.17 -20.71
N VAL A 46 19.35 -17.54 -20.70
CA VAL A 46 18.72 -18.33 -21.77
C VAL A 46 18.75 -17.57 -23.09
N GLY A 47 18.37 -16.29 -23.09
CA GLY A 47 18.41 -15.43 -24.28
C GLY A 47 19.81 -15.36 -24.91
N ALA A 48 20.85 -15.17 -24.10
CA ALA A 48 22.24 -15.12 -24.55
C ALA A 48 22.72 -16.48 -25.10
N ILE A 49 22.31 -17.60 -24.50
CA ILE A 49 22.62 -18.94 -25.01
C ILE A 49 21.95 -19.15 -26.38
N THR A 50 20.66 -18.82 -26.50
CA THR A 50 19.93 -18.92 -27.76
C THR A 50 20.55 -18.04 -28.84
N ALA A 51 20.90 -16.80 -28.52
CA ALA A 51 21.59 -15.90 -29.45
C ALA A 51 22.96 -16.45 -29.88
N ALA A 52 23.76 -16.96 -28.94
CA ALA A 52 25.06 -17.56 -29.26
C ALA A 52 24.95 -18.76 -30.21
N ILE A 53 23.93 -19.61 -30.03
CA ILE A 53 23.65 -20.75 -30.93
C ILE A 53 23.24 -20.26 -32.32
N LEU A 54 22.35 -19.26 -32.41
CA LEU A 54 21.90 -18.70 -33.69
C LEU A 54 23.04 -18.04 -34.47
N ILE A 55 23.93 -17.33 -33.77
CA ILE A 55 25.12 -16.72 -34.37
C ILE A 55 26.05 -17.79 -34.91
N TRP A 56 26.30 -18.85 -34.15
CA TRP A 56 27.21 -19.92 -34.57
C TRP A 56 26.65 -20.74 -35.75
N ALA A 57 25.36 -21.04 -35.75
CA ALA A 57 24.73 -21.86 -36.79
C ALA A 57 24.40 -21.10 -38.07
N PHE A 58 23.95 -19.85 -37.97
CA PHE A 58 23.40 -19.08 -39.11
C PHE A 58 24.18 -17.81 -39.43
N GLY A 59 25.20 -17.44 -38.65
CA GLY A 59 25.90 -16.16 -38.80
C GLY A 59 25.05 -14.94 -38.43
N TRP A 60 23.92 -15.14 -37.74
CA TRP A 60 22.94 -14.09 -37.47
C TRP A 60 23.33 -13.22 -36.28
N THR A 61 24.27 -12.31 -36.48
CA THR A 61 24.84 -11.43 -35.44
C THR A 61 23.84 -10.50 -34.76
N ILE A 62 22.70 -10.21 -35.40
CA ILE A 62 21.64 -9.35 -34.85
C ILE A 62 20.80 -10.07 -33.78
N ALA A 63 20.91 -11.40 -33.66
CA ALA A 63 20.17 -12.18 -32.68
C ALA A 63 20.41 -11.72 -31.23
N ASP A 64 21.65 -11.31 -30.90
CA ASP A 64 22.03 -10.90 -29.55
C ASP A 64 21.41 -9.55 -29.11
N PRO A 65 21.47 -8.47 -29.93
CA PRO A 65 20.70 -7.26 -29.67
C PRO A 65 19.19 -7.47 -29.53
N ILE A 66 18.59 -8.32 -30.37
CA ILE A 66 17.15 -8.63 -30.31
C ILE A 66 16.81 -9.33 -28.99
N ALA A 67 17.57 -10.36 -28.62
CA ALA A 67 17.38 -11.08 -27.37
C ALA A 67 17.52 -10.14 -26.16
N SER A 68 18.52 -9.25 -26.18
CA SER A 68 18.78 -8.26 -25.13
C SER A 68 17.62 -7.28 -24.96
N ILE A 69 17.07 -6.74 -26.06
CA ILE A 69 15.91 -5.85 -26.01
C ILE A 69 14.69 -6.57 -25.43
N LEU A 70 14.43 -7.80 -25.89
CA LEU A 70 13.29 -8.59 -25.45
C LEU A 70 13.35 -8.85 -23.93
N VAL A 71 14.50 -9.32 -23.44
CA VAL A 71 14.73 -9.55 -22.01
C VAL A 71 14.59 -8.24 -21.22
N SER A 72 15.17 -7.14 -21.71
CA SER A 72 15.08 -5.83 -21.06
C SER A 72 13.64 -5.36 -20.89
N VAL A 73 12.79 -5.53 -21.92
CA VAL A 73 11.37 -5.17 -21.85
C VAL A 73 10.61 -6.03 -20.83
N ILE A 74 10.90 -7.34 -20.77
CA ILE A 74 10.28 -8.24 -19.78
C ILE A 74 10.68 -7.82 -18.36
N ILE A 75 11.95 -7.53 -18.13
CA ILE A 75 12.46 -7.09 -16.82
C ILE A 75 11.82 -5.75 -16.43
N LEU A 76 11.80 -4.77 -17.32
CA LEU A 76 11.18 -3.46 -17.07
C LEU A 76 9.70 -3.59 -16.69
N LYS A 77 8.93 -4.37 -17.46
CA LYS A 77 7.51 -4.61 -17.16
C LYS A 77 7.32 -5.27 -15.81
N SER A 78 8.19 -6.22 -15.45
CA SER A 78 8.12 -6.94 -14.18
C SER A 78 8.49 -6.06 -12.99
N ALA A 79 9.53 -5.23 -13.13
CA ALA A 79 9.99 -4.30 -12.10
C ALA A 79 8.98 -3.18 -11.83
N TRP A 80 8.25 -2.72 -12.85
CA TRP A 80 7.28 -1.64 -12.74
C TRP A 80 6.25 -1.85 -11.63
N GLY A 81 5.74 -3.08 -11.49
CA GLY A 81 4.76 -3.40 -10.44
C GLY A 81 5.32 -3.22 -9.03
N ILE A 82 6.55 -3.71 -8.78
CA ILE A 82 7.21 -3.55 -7.48
C ILE A 82 7.51 -2.08 -7.22
N THR A 83 8.08 -1.37 -8.20
CA THR A 83 8.42 0.05 -8.06
C THR A 83 7.18 0.86 -7.70
N LYS A 84 6.04 0.62 -8.36
CA LYS A 84 4.78 1.30 -8.03
C LYS A 84 4.34 1.01 -6.59
N SER A 85 4.40 -0.25 -6.14
CA SER A 85 4.06 -0.61 -4.76
C SER A 85 5.00 0.04 -3.75
N SER A 86 6.31 0.05 -4.01
CA SER A 86 7.29 0.69 -3.13
C SER A 86 7.08 2.21 -3.05
N ILE A 87 6.77 2.87 -4.17
CA ILE A 87 6.42 4.28 -4.17
C ILE A 87 5.15 4.53 -3.36
N ASN A 88 4.12 3.67 -3.48
CA ASN A 88 2.90 3.80 -2.69
C ASN A 88 3.19 3.77 -1.19
N ILE A 89 4.02 2.83 -0.75
CA ILE A 89 4.43 2.73 0.67
C ILE A 89 5.23 3.96 1.11
N LEU A 90 6.22 4.38 0.31
CA LEU A 90 7.07 5.53 0.64
C LEU A 90 6.31 6.86 0.67
N MET A 91 5.24 6.96 -0.11
CA MET A 91 4.36 8.13 -0.16
C MET A 91 3.22 8.06 0.87
N GLU A 92 3.21 7.05 1.75
CA GLU A 92 2.11 6.78 2.68
C GLU A 92 0.74 6.78 1.96
N GLY A 93 0.72 6.18 0.78
CA GLY A 93 -0.47 6.07 -0.05
C GLY A 93 -1.51 5.14 0.58
N THR A 94 -2.76 5.33 0.16
CA THR A 94 -3.88 4.51 0.62
C THR A 94 -3.67 3.04 0.23
N PRO A 95 -3.87 2.08 1.15
CA PRO A 95 -3.83 0.66 0.85
C PRO A 95 -4.89 0.28 -0.19
N SER A 96 -4.53 -0.63 -1.11
CA SER A 96 -5.48 -1.15 -2.11
C SER A 96 -6.42 -2.24 -1.57
N ASP A 97 -6.12 -2.77 -0.39
CA ASP A 97 -6.79 -3.89 0.26
C ASP A 97 -7.70 -3.46 1.42
N VAL A 98 -7.86 -2.14 1.64
CA VAL A 98 -8.74 -1.58 2.68
C VAL A 98 -9.78 -0.67 2.03
N ASP A 99 -11.05 -0.92 2.33
CA ASP A 99 -12.16 -0.03 1.97
C ASP A 99 -12.44 0.95 3.13
N ILE A 100 -12.22 2.25 2.87
CA ILE A 100 -12.43 3.31 3.87
C ILE A 100 -13.90 3.36 4.32
N ASP A 101 -14.85 3.10 3.43
CA ASP A 101 -16.28 3.12 3.78
C ASP A 101 -16.64 1.95 4.70
N GLU A 102 -16.02 0.78 4.49
CA GLU A 102 -16.16 -0.39 5.37
C GLU A 102 -15.56 -0.12 6.76
N VAL A 103 -14.40 0.53 6.81
CA VAL A 103 -13.75 0.96 8.06
C VAL A 103 -14.64 1.91 8.84
N ILE A 104 -15.16 2.97 8.20
CA ILE A 104 -16.05 3.94 8.84
C ILE A 104 -17.33 3.26 9.33
N THR A 105 -17.91 2.36 8.53
CA THR A 105 -19.13 1.63 8.90
C THR A 105 -18.90 0.71 10.09
N THR A 106 -17.74 0.05 10.14
CA THR A 106 -17.34 -0.84 11.23
C THR A 106 -17.16 -0.07 12.53
N ILE A 107 -16.48 1.09 12.49
CA ILE A 107 -16.35 1.97 13.65
C ILE A 107 -17.75 2.41 14.12
N LYS A 108 -18.63 2.85 13.21
CA LYS A 108 -19.99 3.31 13.54
C LYS A 108 -20.96 2.23 14.02
N LYS A 109 -20.55 0.97 14.06
CA LYS A 109 -21.38 -0.14 14.56
C LYS A 109 -21.67 -0.03 16.06
N ASP A 110 -20.76 0.57 16.83
CA ASP A 110 -20.99 0.82 18.25
C ASP A 110 -21.94 2.01 18.45
N SER A 111 -23.05 1.77 19.14
CA SER A 111 -24.08 2.77 19.43
C SER A 111 -23.60 4.01 20.21
N ARG A 112 -22.44 3.93 20.85
CA ARG A 112 -21.84 5.05 21.60
C ARG A 112 -21.20 6.11 20.67
N ILE A 113 -20.97 5.76 19.40
CA ILE A 113 -20.34 6.63 18.41
C ILE A 113 -21.40 7.44 17.68
N GLN A 114 -21.26 8.77 17.73
CA GLN A 114 -22.15 9.69 17.04
C GLN A 114 -21.67 10.00 15.62
N SER A 115 -20.37 10.18 15.43
CA SER A 115 -19.78 10.41 14.10
C SER A 115 -18.30 10.03 14.06
N VAL A 116 -17.80 9.84 12.84
CA VAL A 116 -16.38 9.60 12.55
C VAL A 116 -15.98 10.59 11.46
N HIS A 117 -14.86 11.27 11.63
CA HIS A 117 -14.32 12.22 10.65
C HIS A 117 -12.79 12.15 10.63
N ASP A 118 -12.19 12.85 9.67
CA ASP A 118 -10.74 12.88 9.43
C ASP A 118 -10.07 11.49 9.36
N CYS A 119 -10.78 10.50 8.77
CA CYS A 119 -10.28 9.14 8.68
C CYS A 119 -9.24 9.01 7.56
N HIS A 120 -8.00 8.76 7.96
CA HIS A 120 -6.86 8.55 7.09
C HIS A 120 -6.34 7.14 7.27
N VAL A 121 -6.08 6.45 6.16
CA VAL A 121 -5.49 5.11 6.13
C VAL A 121 -4.33 5.10 5.16
N TRP A 122 -3.18 4.59 5.60
CA TRP A 122 -1.97 4.50 4.79
C TRP A 122 -1.22 3.19 5.03
N THR A 123 -0.38 2.79 4.08
CA THR A 123 0.44 1.59 4.20
C THR A 123 1.83 1.93 4.73
N ILE A 124 2.23 1.35 5.86
CA ILE A 124 3.59 1.48 6.42
C ILE A 124 4.54 0.45 5.79
N SER A 125 4.06 -0.78 5.61
CA SER A 125 4.80 -1.86 4.96
C SER A 125 3.82 -2.85 4.34
N ASN A 126 4.32 -3.87 3.62
CA ASN A 126 3.48 -4.79 2.83
C ASN A 126 2.36 -5.47 3.60
N ASP A 127 2.56 -5.69 4.89
CA ASP A 127 1.62 -6.41 5.76
C ASP A 127 1.15 -5.52 6.94
N MET A 128 1.36 -4.20 6.86
CA MET A 128 1.04 -3.29 7.94
C MET A 128 0.43 -1.99 7.41
N ASN A 129 -0.89 -1.90 7.54
CA ASN A 129 -1.63 -0.67 7.33
C ASN A 129 -1.84 0.06 8.66
N ALA A 130 -1.85 1.39 8.57
CA ALA A 130 -2.08 2.29 9.67
C ALA A 130 -3.30 3.16 9.44
N LEU A 131 -3.95 3.56 10.53
CA LEU A 131 -5.12 4.42 10.53
C LEU A 131 -4.96 5.54 11.56
N SER A 132 -5.43 6.73 11.19
CA SER A 132 -5.72 7.80 12.13
C SER A 132 -7.12 8.35 11.88
N CYS A 133 -7.93 8.53 12.92
CA CYS A 133 -9.26 9.11 12.78
C CYS A 133 -9.75 9.78 14.06
N HIS A 134 -10.79 10.58 13.89
CA HIS A 134 -11.48 11.24 14.99
C HIS A 134 -12.87 10.61 15.16
N VAL A 135 -13.21 10.24 16.39
CA VAL A 135 -14.45 9.57 16.75
C VAL A 135 -15.18 10.38 17.80
N VAL A 136 -16.39 10.83 17.47
CA VAL A 136 -17.22 11.64 18.36
C VAL A 136 -18.10 10.74 19.21
N VAL A 137 -17.96 10.87 20.53
CA VAL A 137 -18.72 10.14 21.55
C VAL A 137 -19.43 11.12 22.49
N ASP A 138 -20.43 10.63 23.22
CA ASP A 138 -21.14 11.48 24.17
C ASP A 138 -20.23 11.96 25.33
N HIS A 139 -20.37 13.23 25.73
CA HIS A 139 -19.69 13.82 26.89
C HIS A 139 -19.98 13.12 28.23
N THR A 140 -21.00 12.26 28.29
CA THR A 140 -21.32 11.48 29.49
C THR A 140 -20.47 10.22 29.67
N LEU A 141 -19.70 9.80 28.65
CA LEU A 141 -18.85 8.61 28.77
C LEU A 141 -17.70 8.85 29.76
N THR A 142 -17.50 7.88 30.64
CA THR A 142 -16.33 7.84 31.52
C THR A 142 -15.09 7.39 30.74
N MET A 143 -13.90 7.74 31.23
CA MET A 143 -12.65 7.30 30.59
C MET A 143 -12.55 5.78 30.46
N LYS A 144 -13.07 5.03 31.44
CA LYS A 144 -13.10 3.57 31.38
C LYS A 144 -13.99 3.05 30.25
N GLU A 145 -15.13 3.69 29.99
CA GLU A 145 -16.02 3.31 28.89
C GLU A 145 -15.41 3.67 27.53
N CYS A 146 -14.66 4.76 27.47
CA CYS A 146 -13.86 5.16 26.31
C CYS A 146 -12.75 4.15 26.00
N GLU A 147 -12.01 3.68 27.01
CA GLU A 147 -10.99 2.63 26.83
C GLU A 147 -11.61 1.33 26.28
N LEU A 148 -12.73 0.88 26.85
CA LEU A 148 -13.47 -0.29 26.35
C LEU A 148 -14.02 -0.11 24.93
N LEU A 149 -14.39 1.12 24.56
CA LEU A 149 -14.80 1.44 23.20
C LEU A 149 -13.61 1.31 22.24
N LEU A 150 -12.46 1.87 22.59
CA LEU A 150 -11.24 1.78 21.79
C LEU A 150 -10.81 0.32 21.60
N GLU A 151 -10.78 -0.50 22.66
CA GLU A 151 -10.45 -1.92 22.57
C GLU A 151 -11.35 -2.68 21.57
N ASN A 152 -12.66 -2.40 21.58
CA ASN A 152 -13.60 -3.01 20.65
C ASN A 152 -13.36 -2.57 19.20
N ILE A 153 -13.11 -1.27 18.98
CA ILE A 153 -12.83 -0.74 17.64
C ILE A 153 -11.52 -1.32 17.12
N GLU A 154 -10.47 -1.33 17.94
CA GLU A 154 -9.16 -1.89 17.58
C GLU A 154 -9.29 -3.37 17.20
N HIS A 155 -10.08 -4.14 17.96
CA HIS A 155 -10.35 -5.53 17.63
C HIS A 155 -11.04 -5.69 16.27
N ASP A 156 -12.10 -4.93 16.02
CA ASP A 156 -12.87 -5.01 14.78
C ASP A 156 -12.03 -4.56 13.56
N LEU A 157 -11.23 -3.50 13.71
CA LEU A 157 -10.36 -2.98 12.64
C LEU A 157 -9.16 -3.88 12.32
N LEU A 158 -8.71 -4.69 13.28
CA LEU A 158 -7.67 -5.68 13.04
C LEU A 158 -8.11 -6.74 12.01
N HIS A 159 -9.40 -7.09 11.97
CA HIS A 159 -9.96 -7.98 10.94
C HIS A 159 -10.08 -7.32 9.56
N LEU A 160 -9.91 -6.00 9.48
CA LEU A 160 -9.88 -5.21 8.25
C LEU A 160 -8.44 -4.85 7.81
N ASN A 161 -7.44 -5.64 8.24
CA ASN A 161 -6.02 -5.45 7.94
C ASN A 161 -5.39 -4.16 8.46
N ILE A 162 -5.99 -3.49 9.45
CA ILE A 162 -5.41 -2.31 10.10
C ILE A 162 -4.66 -2.76 11.36
N HIS A 163 -3.38 -2.41 11.45
CA HIS A 163 -2.50 -2.94 12.50
C HIS A 163 -1.98 -1.87 13.45
N HIS A 164 -1.85 -0.63 12.96
CA HIS A 164 -1.41 0.51 13.76
C HIS A 164 -2.50 1.58 13.74
N MET A 165 -3.01 1.99 14.90
CA MET A 165 -4.19 2.84 14.99
C MET A 165 -3.96 4.00 15.95
N THR A 166 -4.38 5.19 15.55
CA THR A 166 -4.51 6.35 16.44
C THR A 166 -5.92 6.90 16.33
N ILE A 167 -6.73 6.66 17.37
CA ILE A 167 -8.12 7.10 17.40
C ILE A 167 -8.25 8.22 18.43
N GLN A 168 -8.56 9.42 17.96
CA GLN A 168 -8.83 10.56 18.82
C GLN A 168 -10.32 10.58 19.20
N LEU A 169 -10.61 10.45 20.49
CA LEU A 169 -11.96 10.58 21.01
C LEU A 169 -12.31 12.05 21.25
N GLU A 170 -13.46 12.46 20.72
CA GLU A 170 -13.96 13.82 20.83
C GLU A 170 -15.39 13.82 21.36
N THR A 171 -15.82 14.98 21.87
CA THR A 171 -17.24 15.21 22.21
C THR A 171 -17.84 16.17 21.20
N PRO A 172 -19.18 16.25 21.07
CA PRO A 172 -19.83 17.24 20.20
C PRO A 172 -19.48 18.70 20.53
N ASN A 173 -18.94 18.95 21.73
CA ASN A 173 -18.48 20.27 22.16
C ASN A 173 -17.07 20.61 21.66
N HIS A 174 -16.30 19.63 21.18
CA HIS A 174 -15.00 19.84 20.57
C HIS A 174 -15.20 20.34 19.14
N LYS A 175 -15.14 21.66 18.96
CA LYS A 175 -15.24 22.30 17.65
C LYS A 175 -13.83 22.61 17.16
N HIS A 176 -13.46 22.04 16.02
CA HIS A 176 -12.26 22.42 15.30
C HIS A 176 -12.41 23.86 14.80
N ASP A 177 -11.39 24.69 15.05
CA ASP A 177 -11.31 26.05 14.52
C ASP A 177 -11.17 25.99 12.99
N GLU A 178 -11.58 27.03 12.26
CA GLU A 178 -11.46 27.11 10.79
C GLU A 178 -9.98 27.07 10.33
N SER A 179 -9.04 27.31 11.25
CA SER A 179 -7.60 27.16 11.02
C SER A 179 -7.11 25.71 11.06
N ILE A 180 -7.90 24.76 11.60
CA ILE A 180 -7.57 23.35 11.75
C ILE A 180 -8.35 22.54 10.71
N ILE A 181 -7.60 21.88 9.81
CA ILE A 181 -8.20 21.02 8.78
C ILE A 181 -8.53 19.67 9.43
N CYS A 182 -9.83 19.38 9.56
CA CYS A 182 -10.33 18.14 10.16
C CYS A 182 -11.39 17.43 9.28
N SER A 183 -11.55 17.93 8.05
CA SER A 183 -12.43 17.33 7.06
C SER A 183 -11.73 17.34 5.71
N GLY A 184 -11.27 16.17 5.27
CA GLY A 184 -10.72 15.95 3.92
C GLY A 184 -11.75 16.10 2.78
N THR A 185 -12.94 16.61 3.05
CA THR A 185 -13.97 16.89 2.05
C THR A 185 -14.49 18.30 2.26
N HIS A 186 -14.28 19.16 1.27
CA HIS A 186 -15.01 20.41 1.09
C HIS A 186 -16.51 20.11 0.95
N SER A 187 -17.19 19.91 2.08
CA SER A 187 -18.61 20.20 2.20
C SER A 187 -18.72 21.73 2.30
N HIS A 188 -18.77 22.40 1.16
CA HIS A 188 -19.27 23.77 1.08
C HIS A 188 -20.76 23.77 1.48
N SER A 189 -21.06 23.77 2.77
CA SER A 189 -22.37 24.24 3.22
C SER A 189 -22.30 25.77 3.19
N HIS A 190 -22.75 26.36 2.08
CA HIS A 190 -23.09 27.78 2.03
C HIS A 190 -24.21 28.03 3.04
N ASN A 191 -23.87 28.35 4.29
CA ASN A 191 -24.81 28.99 5.19
C ASN A 191 -24.89 30.46 4.78
N HIS A 192 -25.91 30.78 3.98
CA HIS A 192 -26.35 32.15 3.79
C HIS A 192 -26.68 32.73 5.17
N HIS A 193 -25.80 33.60 5.66
CA HIS A 193 -26.13 34.51 6.75
C HIS A 193 -27.24 35.45 6.28
N ALA A 194 -28.48 35.08 6.58
CA ALA A 194 -29.60 36.01 6.57
C ALA A 194 -29.39 37.00 7.73
N HIS A 195 -28.83 38.17 7.42
CA HIS A 195 -28.78 39.30 8.34
C HIS A 195 -30.22 39.77 8.62
N HIS A 196 -30.78 39.34 9.74
CA HIS A 196 -31.99 39.93 10.30
C HIS A 196 -31.59 41.23 11.03
N HIS A 197 -31.62 42.36 10.32
CA HIS A 197 -31.60 43.67 10.95
C HIS A 197 -32.97 43.92 11.58
N ALA A 198 -33.06 43.73 12.90
CA ALA A 198 -34.17 44.24 13.70
C ALA A 198 -33.97 45.75 13.90
N HIS A 199 -34.73 46.56 13.16
CA HIS A 199 -34.95 47.95 13.51
C HIS A 199 -35.97 48.00 14.66
N VAL A 200 -35.55 48.53 15.82
CA VAL A 200 -36.44 48.97 16.89
C VAL A 200 -36.37 50.50 16.93
N HIS A 201 -37.55 51.10 16.88
CA HIS A 201 -37.83 52.53 17.00
C HIS A 201 -37.42 53.09 18.37
#